data_AF-A0A5E8H957-F1
#
_entry.id   AF-A0A5E8H957-F1
#
_cell.length_a   1.000
_cell.length_b   1.000
_cell.length_c   1.000
_cell.angle_alpha   90.00
_cell.angle_beta   90.00
_cell.angle_gamma   90.00
#
_symmetry.space_group_name_H-M   'P 1'
#
loop_
_entity.id
_entity.type
_entity.pdbx_description
1 polymer ?
#
loop_
_entity_poly.entity_id
_entity_poly.type
_entity_poly.pdbx_seq_one_letter_code
_entity_poly.pdbx_strand_id
1 'polypeptide(L)'
;MGTKHCLVPMKRFLLTTSFLLLSSFVYSDAERKPVPLKRGSSAEVLYFDFGETAPKSFFQSEKLQEPKLEDLKLGFLDAAPGYYAGPDGGEVYQWAKNHYQWKRADGSVFTEWPTGIFKLDFPTGIGFVYAPAPPNCNGCSPTLVWNYPDHTKITKYWIANRKEYDTIFQKPIDFQNFLLVNESKFGKPKLEVENLVFYGSEKWNEFLRVFGDEGKTTFLFTYLQYEFGLTNRGKVPVLLFDEYQSAKEYVGFDLPGANQTELGLGGKDAIVLCCGDQMPEKTGNPKFDADSLRRVNFSMVLQKLTRNIEQVSCLKAIAETGKSPTEEIVDPWFEEGFPSYVESRFSDRKKIWMYSETEKLIRENKVPKSFKSLLDAKYKDNLPYLIGAILVKHLHEVYGKESIISYQRETCLGLDSILALQKITGKSPDTLLKDSIKKFETDDIGLLKYAKPLSLMGMTVMEPKFPNEFNGFLEKGFSLKESAKEVKSYDEIPNLSRIFTANVEDFSGKREGDFLGPGRSYFYLWKKGNYRWYGEGWEANVFPGNQIVYRGSNFTIVEWENGKKQYVAPNGDSVIFQNKETMQYSD
;
A
#
# COMPACT_ATOMS: atom_id res chain seq x y z
N MET A 1 94.66 50.53 37.02
CA MET A 1 94.29 50.09 35.65
C MET A 1 92.78 49.96 35.60
N GLY A 2 92.11 50.86 34.89
CA GLY A 2 90.65 50.93 34.83
C GLY A 2 90.11 50.19 33.61
N THR A 3 88.98 49.50 33.79
CA THR A 3 88.17 48.94 32.71
C THR A 3 86.85 49.69 32.64
N LYS A 4 86.62 50.36 31.49
CA LYS A 4 85.36 51.02 31.15
C LYS A 4 84.35 49.97 30.67
N HIS A 5 83.17 49.93 31.28
CA HIS A 5 82.01 49.24 30.74
C HIS A 5 81.41 50.04 29.58
N CYS A 6 81.38 49.43 28.38
CA CYS A 6 80.64 49.96 27.24
C CYS A 6 79.18 49.49 27.30
N LEU A 7 78.27 50.44 27.54
CA LEU A 7 76.84 50.32 27.27
C LEU A 7 76.61 50.38 25.75
N VAL A 8 76.12 49.29 25.16
CA VAL A 8 75.69 49.18 23.75
C VAL A 8 74.15 49.13 23.74
N PRO A 9 73.45 49.72 22.74
CA PRO A 9 72.11 50.27 22.95
C PRO A 9 71.00 49.21 22.81
N MET A 10 70.42 48.81 23.94
CA MET A 10 69.27 47.88 24.04
C MET A 10 67.99 48.37 23.32
N LYS A 11 67.86 49.68 23.05
CA LYS A 11 66.65 50.26 22.43
C LYS A 11 66.49 49.98 20.93
N ARG A 12 67.57 49.80 20.16
CA ARG A 12 67.46 49.51 18.72
C ARG A 12 67.11 48.05 18.44
N PHE A 13 67.56 47.13 19.30
CA PHE A 13 67.32 45.68 19.14
C PHE A 13 65.86 45.31 19.46
N LEU A 14 65.25 45.94 20.47
CA LEU A 14 63.83 45.74 20.79
C LEU A 14 62.91 46.26 19.67
N LEU A 15 63.24 47.39 19.04
CA LEU A 15 62.42 47.95 17.95
C LEU A 15 62.44 47.07 16.70
N THR A 16 63.61 46.56 16.29
CA THR A 16 63.71 45.65 15.14
C THR A 16 63.09 44.29 15.42
N THR A 17 63.20 43.77 16.63
CA THR A 17 62.58 42.48 16.98
C THR A 17 61.05 42.60 17.05
N SER A 18 60.51 43.70 17.58
CA SER A 18 59.07 43.99 17.53
C SER A 18 58.57 44.27 16.10
N PHE A 19 59.36 44.92 15.24
CA PHE A 19 59.00 45.11 13.83
C PHE A 19 59.02 43.80 13.05
N LEU A 20 59.99 42.91 13.32
CA LEU A 20 60.09 41.57 12.74
C LEU A 20 58.97 40.64 13.24
N LEU A 21 58.58 40.74 14.51
CA LEU A 21 57.44 40.03 15.09
C LEU A 21 56.10 40.57 14.56
N LEU A 22 55.92 41.89 14.44
CA LEU A 22 54.73 42.45 13.79
C LEU A 22 54.68 42.08 12.31
N SER A 23 55.79 42.14 11.57
CA SER A 23 55.81 41.74 10.17
C SER A 23 55.55 40.25 9.99
N SER A 24 55.93 39.38 10.94
CA SER A 24 55.61 37.94 10.88
C SER A 24 54.19 37.62 11.33
N PHE A 25 53.57 38.41 12.22
CA PHE A 25 52.14 38.35 12.50
C PHE A 25 51.28 38.89 11.34
N VAL A 26 51.77 39.90 10.60
CA VAL A 26 51.09 40.44 9.40
C VAL A 26 51.36 39.56 8.17
N TYR A 27 52.50 38.86 8.07
CA TYR A 27 52.77 37.87 7.00
C TYR A 27 52.22 36.48 7.29
N SER A 28 51.76 36.16 8.50
CA SER A 28 51.09 34.87 8.77
C SER A 28 49.66 34.81 8.23
N ASP A 29 49.07 35.96 7.90
CA ASP A 29 48.07 36.06 6.82
C ASP A 29 48.82 35.94 5.48
N ALA A 30 49.46 34.79 5.27
CA ALA A 30 50.00 34.45 3.96
C ALA A 30 48.84 34.54 2.97
N GLU A 31 48.94 35.43 1.97
CA GLU A 31 47.96 35.61 0.90
C GLU A 31 47.50 34.23 0.42
N ARG A 32 46.32 33.82 0.87
CA ARG A 32 45.75 32.53 0.47
C ARG A 32 45.61 32.57 -1.04
N LYS A 33 46.16 31.58 -1.73
CA LYS A 33 46.11 31.54 -3.19
C LYS A 33 44.64 31.64 -3.65
N PRO A 34 44.29 32.59 -4.53
CA PRO A 34 42.92 32.72 -5.00
C PRO A 34 42.58 31.53 -5.91
N VAL A 35 41.38 30.99 -5.75
CA VAL A 35 40.84 29.91 -6.59
C VAL A 35 39.57 30.43 -7.26
N PRO A 36 39.57 30.62 -8.59
CA PRO A 36 38.41 31.11 -9.30
C PRO A 36 37.35 30.00 -9.46
N LEU A 37 36.17 30.38 -9.91
CA LEU A 37 35.20 29.42 -10.44
C LEU A 37 35.79 28.70 -11.66
N LYS A 38 35.48 27.41 -11.81
CA LYS A 38 35.94 26.59 -12.93
C LYS A 38 35.47 27.16 -14.29
N ARG A 39 34.32 27.84 -14.31
CA ARG A 39 33.75 28.48 -15.50
C ARG A 39 34.45 29.79 -15.91
N GLY A 40 35.35 30.32 -15.09
CA GLY A 40 36.16 31.50 -15.40
C GLY A 40 36.36 32.43 -14.22
N SER A 41 37.45 33.19 -14.22
CA SER A 41 37.79 34.17 -13.17
C SER A 41 36.90 35.40 -13.16
N SER A 42 36.24 35.74 -14.28
CA SER A 42 35.28 36.84 -14.38
C SER A 42 33.83 36.42 -14.14
N ALA A 43 33.59 35.15 -13.81
CA ALA A 43 32.24 34.65 -13.60
C ALA A 43 31.69 35.12 -12.25
N GLU A 44 30.45 35.62 -12.24
CA GLU A 44 29.79 36.06 -11.01
C GLU A 44 29.52 34.88 -10.06
N VAL A 45 29.58 35.14 -8.76
CA VAL A 45 29.22 34.15 -7.74
C VAL A 45 27.70 34.17 -7.54
N LEU A 46 27.03 33.03 -7.75
CA LEU A 46 25.57 32.92 -7.64
C LEU A 46 25.13 32.67 -6.20
N TYR A 47 24.20 33.48 -5.70
CA TYR A 47 23.58 33.32 -4.40
C TYR A 47 22.15 32.78 -4.57
N PHE A 48 21.69 31.99 -3.61
CA PHE A 48 20.41 31.30 -3.70
C PHE A 48 19.53 31.65 -2.50
N ASP A 49 18.23 31.76 -2.76
CA ASP A 49 17.20 31.89 -1.74
C ASP A 49 16.15 30.81 -1.97
N PHE A 50 15.93 29.97 -0.95
CA PHE A 50 14.97 28.87 -1.00
C PHE A 50 13.71 29.17 -0.17
N GLY A 51 13.63 30.33 0.49
CA GLY A 51 12.58 30.66 1.45
C GLY A 51 12.74 29.93 2.79
N GLU A 52 11.83 30.20 3.73
CA GLU A 52 11.95 29.74 5.12
C GLU A 52 11.34 28.35 5.38
N THR A 53 10.41 27.90 4.55
CA THR A 53 9.68 26.63 4.73
C THR A 53 9.47 25.91 3.41
N ALA A 54 9.39 24.58 3.44
CA ALA A 54 9.16 23.80 2.23
C ALA A 54 7.82 24.13 1.54
N PRO A 55 7.80 24.26 0.19
CA PRO A 55 6.57 24.43 -0.57
C PRO A 55 5.62 23.23 -0.40
N LYS A 56 4.32 23.49 -0.45
CA LYS A 56 3.28 22.47 -0.20
C LYS A 56 2.51 22.04 -1.45
N SER A 57 2.87 22.56 -2.62
CA SER A 57 2.28 22.19 -3.90
C SER A 57 3.33 22.05 -4.99
N PHE A 58 3.03 21.24 -6.01
CA PHE A 58 3.93 20.96 -7.11
C PHE A 58 4.40 22.23 -7.84
N PHE A 59 3.47 23.15 -8.14
CA PHE A 59 3.81 24.39 -8.84
C PHE A 59 4.64 25.38 -8.00
N GLN A 60 4.56 25.29 -6.67
CA GLN A 60 5.46 26.06 -5.79
C GLN A 60 6.86 25.44 -5.79
N SER A 61 6.96 24.11 -5.73
CA SER A 61 8.24 23.42 -5.76
C SER A 61 8.98 23.55 -7.09
N GLU A 62 8.28 23.70 -8.20
CA GLU A 62 8.88 23.94 -9.53
C GLU A 62 9.57 25.31 -9.64
N LYS A 63 9.29 26.24 -8.73
CA LYS A 63 9.95 27.56 -8.68
C LYS A 63 11.21 27.55 -7.82
N LEU A 64 11.51 26.44 -7.13
CA LEU A 64 12.73 26.33 -6.34
C LEU A 64 13.94 26.44 -7.27
N GLN A 65 14.88 27.30 -6.88
CA GLN A 65 16.16 27.38 -7.58
C GLN A 65 16.91 26.06 -7.37
N GLU A 66 17.46 25.51 -8.45
CA GLU A 66 18.25 24.28 -8.45
C GLU A 66 19.73 24.63 -8.63
N PRO A 67 20.52 24.70 -7.54
CA PRO A 67 21.96 24.88 -7.65
C PRO A 67 22.57 23.79 -8.53
N LYS A 68 23.44 24.18 -9.46
CA LYS A 68 24.19 23.24 -10.29
C LYS A 68 25.66 23.24 -9.88
N LEU A 69 26.28 22.05 -9.93
CA LEU A 69 27.69 21.91 -9.58
C LEU A 69 28.57 22.83 -10.45
N GLU A 70 28.28 22.95 -11.74
CA GLU A 70 29.02 23.80 -12.68
C GLU A 70 29.04 25.29 -12.31
N ASP A 71 28.01 25.77 -11.61
CA ASP A 71 27.90 27.15 -11.15
C ASP A 71 28.71 27.44 -9.88
N LEU A 72 28.99 26.39 -9.09
CA LEU A 72 29.64 26.47 -7.78
C LEU A 72 31.04 25.85 -7.75
N LYS A 73 31.43 25.14 -8.81
CA LYS A 73 32.68 24.38 -8.85
C LYS A 73 33.90 25.29 -8.92
N LEU A 74 34.84 25.09 -8.01
CA LEU A 74 36.12 25.79 -7.98
C LEU A 74 37.15 25.15 -8.93
N GLY A 75 37.95 26.00 -9.59
CA GLY A 75 38.96 25.62 -10.58
C GLY A 75 40.37 25.54 -9.99
N PHE A 76 40.62 24.60 -9.08
CA PHE A 76 41.96 24.40 -8.51
C PHE A 76 42.99 24.08 -9.59
N LEU A 77 44.07 24.87 -9.64
CA LEU A 77 45.21 24.64 -10.54
C LEU A 77 46.08 23.46 -10.06
N ASP A 78 46.28 23.35 -8.74
CA ASP A 78 46.98 22.24 -8.07
C ASP A 78 46.03 21.60 -7.04
N ALA A 79 45.93 20.26 -7.02
CA ALA A 79 45.04 19.53 -6.11
C ALA A 79 45.64 19.28 -4.71
N ALA A 80 46.57 20.15 -4.28
CA ALA A 80 47.25 20.00 -2.99
C ALA A 80 46.29 20.31 -1.84
N PRO A 81 46.30 19.52 -0.74
CA PRO A 81 45.51 19.85 0.44
C PRO A 81 45.97 21.19 1.04
N GLY A 82 45.04 22.05 1.45
CA GLY A 82 45.39 23.35 2.04
C GLY A 82 44.28 24.40 2.04
N TYR A 83 44.62 25.58 2.54
CA TYR A 83 43.73 26.75 2.60
C TYR A 83 43.92 27.68 1.40
N TYR A 84 42.82 28.16 0.85
CA TYR A 84 42.72 29.01 -0.34
C TYR A 84 41.71 30.15 -0.10
N ALA A 85 41.73 31.17 -0.97
CA ALA A 85 40.71 32.21 -1.02
C ALA A 85 39.74 31.93 -2.17
N GLY A 86 38.45 31.87 -1.87
CA GLY A 86 37.39 31.70 -2.85
C GLY A 86 37.18 32.95 -3.72
N PRO A 87 36.38 32.83 -4.80
CA PRO A 87 36.15 33.92 -5.76
C PRO A 87 35.42 35.13 -5.16
N ASP A 88 34.71 34.97 -4.04
CA ASP A 88 34.06 36.02 -3.26
C ASP A 88 34.88 36.51 -2.06
N GLY A 89 36.14 36.08 -1.94
CA GLY A 89 36.97 36.32 -0.76
C GLY A 89 36.70 35.38 0.42
N GLY A 90 35.78 34.42 0.27
CA GLY A 90 35.47 33.40 1.27
C GLY A 90 36.62 32.42 1.52
N GLU A 91 36.55 31.69 2.63
CA GLU A 91 37.57 30.73 3.02
C GLU A 91 37.35 29.38 2.32
N VAL A 92 38.38 28.85 1.66
CA VAL A 92 38.32 27.54 1.02
C VAL A 92 39.33 26.61 1.68
N TYR A 93 38.90 25.40 2.03
CA TYR A 93 39.80 24.34 2.45
C TYR A 93 39.64 23.13 1.54
N GLN A 94 40.73 22.72 0.88
CA GLN A 94 40.78 21.55 0.03
C GLN A 94 41.41 20.38 0.79
N TRP A 95 40.70 19.24 0.83
CA TRP A 95 41.26 17.98 1.32
C TRP A 95 41.89 17.17 0.19
N ALA A 96 41.27 17.17 -0.99
CA ALA A 96 41.73 16.44 -2.17
C ALA A 96 41.10 17.02 -3.46
N LYS A 97 41.45 16.44 -4.61
CA LYS A 97 40.79 16.75 -5.89
C LYS A 97 39.27 16.50 -5.78
N ASN A 98 38.46 17.51 -6.14
CA ASN A 98 36.99 17.50 -5.99
C ASN A 98 36.53 17.19 -4.55
N HIS A 99 37.34 17.51 -3.53
CA HIS A 99 36.96 17.39 -2.13
C HIS A 99 37.40 18.63 -1.37
N TYR A 100 36.47 19.55 -1.17
CA TYR A 100 36.75 20.83 -0.52
C TYR A 100 35.49 21.44 0.07
N GLN A 101 35.70 22.38 0.98
CA GLN A 101 34.67 23.22 1.55
C GLN A 101 35.01 24.67 1.24
N TRP A 102 34.00 25.46 0.87
CA TRP A 102 34.08 26.88 0.62
C TRP A 102 33.06 27.59 1.50
N LYS A 103 33.54 28.30 2.52
CA LYS A 103 32.76 29.21 3.34
C LYS A 103 32.70 30.55 2.63
N ARG A 104 31.53 30.87 2.11
CA ARG A 104 31.26 31.99 1.20
C ARG A 104 31.08 33.30 1.95
N ALA A 105 31.16 34.42 1.24
CA ALA A 105 31.08 35.76 1.82
C ALA A 105 29.70 36.08 2.44
N ASP A 106 28.64 35.46 1.93
CA ASP A 106 27.28 35.53 2.51
C ASP A 106 27.10 34.64 3.76
N GLY A 107 28.15 33.93 4.18
CA GLY A 107 28.13 33.00 5.31
C GLY A 107 27.65 31.59 4.97
N SER A 108 27.21 31.33 3.73
CA SER A 108 26.85 29.98 3.30
C SER A 108 28.08 29.09 3.15
N VAL A 109 27.91 27.78 3.30
CA VAL A 109 28.99 26.79 3.24
C VAL A 109 28.70 25.81 2.13
N PHE A 110 29.50 25.86 1.06
CA PHE A 110 29.49 24.89 -0.01
C PHE A 110 30.49 23.77 0.29
N THR A 111 30.10 22.51 0.14
CA THR A 111 31.00 21.36 0.27
C THR A 111 30.82 20.43 -0.92
N GLU A 112 31.90 20.08 -1.62
CA GLU A 112 31.93 19.09 -2.70
C GLU A 112 32.70 17.85 -2.22
N TRP A 113 32.18 16.66 -2.52
CA TRP A 113 32.84 15.37 -2.25
C TRP A 113 33.35 14.72 -3.54
N PRO A 114 34.35 13.81 -3.47
CA PRO A 114 34.91 13.14 -4.64
C PRO A 114 33.89 12.41 -5.52
N THR A 115 32.79 11.96 -4.91
CA THR A 115 31.68 11.27 -5.56
C THR A 115 30.86 12.19 -6.48
N GLY A 116 31.08 13.51 -6.44
CA GLY A 116 30.27 14.50 -7.13
C GLY A 116 29.01 14.91 -6.35
N ILE A 117 28.81 14.38 -5.14
CA ILE A 117 27.86 14.92 -4.18
C ILE A 117 28.33 16.33 -3.81
N PHE A 118 27.40 17.27 -3.73
CA PHE A 118 27.69 18.55 -3.10
C PHE A 118 26.54 19.00 -2.21
N LYS A 119 26.87 19.87 -1.26
CA LYS A 119 25.96 20.45 -0.29
C LYS A 119 26.18 21.96 -0.21
N LEU A 120 25.11 22.70 -0.01
CA LEU A 120 25.12 24.14 0.30
C LEU A 120 24.31 24.36 1.57
N ASP A 121 24.96 24.81 2.65
CA ASP A 121 24.34 25.09 3.94
C ASP A 121 24.29 26.60 4.21
N PHE A 122 23.16 27.09 4.70
CA PHE A 122 22.97 28.50 5.05
C PHE A 122 22.97 28.69 6.57
N PRO A 123 23.42 29.86 7.08
CA PRO A 123 23.39 30.17 8.51
C PRO A 123 22.01 30.07 9.15
N THR A 124 20.95 30.28 8.37
CA THR A 124 19.55 30.19 8.80
C THR A 124 19.10 28.75 9.08
N GLY A 125 19.91 27.74 8.74
CA GLY A 125 19.57 26.32 8.86
C GLY A 125 18.93 25.73 7.59
N ILE A 126 18.73 26.53 6.55
CA ILE A 126 18.35 26.07 5.22
C ILE A 126 19.54 25.32 4.60
N GLY A 127 19.28 24.26 3.84
CA GLY A 127 20.33 23.54 3.12
C GLY A 127 19.87 22.92 1.82
N PHE A 128 20.81 22.68 0.91
CA PHE A 128 20.60 21.97 -0.34
C PHE A 128 21.62 20.85 -0.49
N VAL A 129 21.19 19.68 -0.93
CA VAL A 129 22.06 18.54 -1.24
C VAL A 129 21.75 18.05 -2.65
N TYR A 130 22.81 17.94 -3.45
CA TYR A 130 22.79 17.27 -4.74
C TYR A 130 23.51 15.94 -4.59
N ALA A 131 22.82 14.85 -4.93
CA ALA A 131 23.41 13.52 -5.00
C ALA A 131 23.37 13.05 -6.46
N PRO A 132 24.52 12.83 -7.13
CA PRO A 132 24.55 12.35 -8.50
C PRO A 132 23.92 10.95 -8.59
N ALA A 133 23.41 10.62 -9.77
CA ALA A 133 22.94 9.27 -10.05
C ALA A 133 24.07 8.24 -9.83
N PRO A 134 23.74 7.01 -9.40
CA PRO A 134 24.72 5.93 -9.30
C PRO A 134 25.44 5.74 -10.66
N PRO A 135 26.78 5.59 -10.68
CA PRO A 135 27.57 5.55 -11.93
C PRO A 135 27.12 4.48 -12.93
N ASN A 136 26.51 3.40 -12.43
CA ASN A 136 26.10 2.24 -13.22
C ASN A 136 24.61 2.27 -13.61
N CYS A 137 23.88 3.35 -13.30
CA CYS A 137 22.47 3.46 -13.68
C CYS A 137 22.29 4.19 -15.02
N ASN A 138 21.96 3.43 -16.07
CA ASN A 138 21.58 3.99 -17.36
C ASN A 138 20.22 4.71 -17.26
N GLY A 139 20.19 6.00 -17.60
CA GLY A 139 18.95 6.79 -17.61
C GLY A 139 18.47 7.26 -16.23
N CYS A 140 19.29 7.16 -15.18
CA CYS A 140 19.04 7.83 -13.91
C CYS A 140 19.47 9.30 -13.95
N SER A 141 18.74 10.16 -13.22
CA SER A 141 19.12 11.54 -12.97
C SER A 141 19.43 11.75 -11.47
N PRO A 142 20.09 12.86 -11.09
CA PRO A 142 20.47 13.16 -9.71
C PRO A 142 19.27 13.25 -8.76
N THR A 143 19.51 13.03 -7.47
CA THR A 143 18.53 13.36 -6.42
C THR A 143 18.85 14.74 -5.86
N LEU A 144 17.83 15.59 -5.74
CA LEU A 144 17.94 16.95 -5.21
C LEU A 144 17.16 17.05 -3.91
N VAL A 145 17.75 17.62 -2.87
CA VAL A 145 17.14 17.73 -1.55
C VAL A 145 17.28 19.15 -1.02
N TRP A 146 16.16 19.78 -0.67
CA TRP A 146 16.12 21.03 0.08
C TRP A 146 15.68 20.73 1.51
N ASN A 147 16.45 21.18 2.49
CA ASN A 147 16.15 21.06 3.91
C ASN A 147 15.85 22.44 4.49
N TYR A 148 14.89 22.52 5.38
CA TYR A 148 14.45 23.76 6.01
C TYR A 148 14.61 23.69 7.54
N PRO A 149 14.71 24.86 8.22
CA PRO A 149 14.93 24.92 9.67
C PRO A 149 13.79 24.32 10.51
N ASP A 150 12.56 24.30 9.96
CA ASP A 150 11.37 23.72 10.58
C ASP A 150 11.29 22.19 10.44
N HIS A 151 12.38 21.55 10.02
CA HIS A 151 12.50 20.12 9.72
C HIS A 151 11.64 19.64 8.54
N THR A 152 11.10 20.55 7.74
CA THR A 152 10.51 20.19 6.45
C THR A 152 11.59 20.01 5.39
N LYS A 153 11.27 19.23 4.37
CA LYS A 153 12.18 18.88 3.28
C LYS A 153 11.41 18.68 1.98
N ILE A 154 12.03 19.10 0.87
CA ILE A 154 11.62 18.70 -0.48
C ILE A 154 12.68 17.75 -1.04
N THR A 155 12.24 16.60 -1.52
CA THR A 155 13.08 15.72 -2.37
C THR A 155 12.55 15.75 -3.79
N LYS A 156 13.40 16.08 -4.77
CA LYS A 156 13.16 15.70 -6.17
C LYS A 156 13.92 14.42 -6.46
N TYR A 157 13.19 13.37 -6.79
CA TYR A 157 13.73 12.05 -7.07
C TYR A 157 13.36 11.62 -8.49
N TRP A 158 14.35 11.15 -9.26
CA TRP A 158 14.14 10.76 -10.64
C TRP A 158 13.56 9.36 -10.76
N ILE A 159 12.46 9.25 -11.50
CA ILE A 159 11.78 7.99 -11.75
C ILE A 159 12.15 7.49 -13.13
N ALA A 160 13.10 6.54 -13.18
CA ALA A 160 13.77 6.11 -14.40
C ALA A 160 12.83 5.59 -15.49
N ASN A 161 11.81 4.81 -15.13
CA ASN A 161 10.82 4.27 -16.07
C ASN A 161 9.94 5.36 -16.69
N ARG A 162 9.58 6.39 -15.93
CA ARG A 162 8.75 7.52 -16.42
C ARG A 162 9.56 8.65 -17.05
N LYS A 163 10.87 8.69 -16.80
CA LYS A 163 11.78 9.77 -17.18
C LYS A 163 11.30 11.14 -16.70
N GLU A 164 10.82 11.19 -15.47
CA GLU A 164 10.36 12.43 -14.82
C GLU A 164 10.78 12.46 -13.34
N TYR A 165 10.73 13.65 -12.74
CA TYR A 165 10.96 13.82 -11.32
C TYR A 165 9.64 13.72 -10.55
N ASP A 166 9.63 12.90 -9.51
CA ASP A 166 8.67 13.05 -8.42
C ASP A 166 9.20 14.08 -7.44
N THR A 167 8.32 14.98 -6.99
CA THR A 167 8.64 15.94 -5.94
C THR A 167 7.89 15.59 -4.67
N ILE A 168 8.60 15.33 -3.59
CA ILE A 168 8.07 14.79 -2.35
C ILE A 168 8.27 15.80 -1.23
N PHE A 169 7.19 16.13 -0.52
CA PHE A 169 7.24 16.86 0.74
C PHE A 169 7.45 15.89 1.91
N GLN A 170 8.36 16.22 2.81
CA GLN A 170 8.68 15.39 3.97
C GLN A 170 8.79 16.24 5.23
N LYS A 171 8.20 15.76 6.32
CA LYS A 171 8.47 16.16 7.71
C LYS A 171 8.44 14.90 8.59
N PRO A 172 9.46 14.02 8.49
CA PRO A 172 9.37 12.65 8.99
C PRO A 172 9.09 12.54 10.49
N ILE A 173 9.67 13.42 11.31
CA ILE A 173 9.47 13.45 12.77
C ILE A 173 7.98 13.61 13.13
N ASP A 174 7.22 14.32 12.29
CA ASP A 174 5.79 14.60 12.44
C ASP A 174 4.89 13.66 11.62
N PHE A 175 5.43 12.54 11.10
CA PHE A 175 4.71 11.59 10.25
C PHE A 175 4.09 12.23 9.00
N GLN A 176 4.81 13.13 8.32
CA GLN A 176 4.35 13.68 7.05
C GLN A 176 5.31 13.29 5.94
N ASN A 177 4.79 12.60 4.93
CA ASN A 177 5.52 12.25 3.73
C ASN A 177 4.52 12.06 2.58
N PHE A 178 4.63 12.88 1.53
CA PHE A 178 3.72 12.78 0.41
C PHE A 178 4.22 13.39 -0.89
N LEU A 179 3.76 12.83 -1.99
CA LEU A 179 3.97 13.34 -3.34
C LEU A 179 3.24 14.69 -3.52
N LEU A 180 3.96 15.68 -4.02
CA LEU A 180 3.36 16.90 -4.56
C LEU A 180 2.86 16.59 -5.98
N VAL A 181 1.55 16.35 -6.11
CA VAL A 181 0.94 15.90 -7.37
C VAL A 181 0.99 17.00 -8.43
N ASN A 182 1.43 16.64 -9.64
CA ASN A 182 1.33 17.49 -10.81
C ASN A 182 -0.10 17.52 -11.34
N GLU A 183 -0.87 18.53 -10.94
CA GLU A 183 -2.28 18.69 -11.34
C GLU A 183 -2.47 18.90 -12.85
N SER A 184 -1.43 19.33 -13.58
CA SER A 184 -1.51 19.39 -15.06
C SER A 184 -1.58 17.99 -15.69
N LYS A 185 -1.09 16.95 -14.99
CA LYS A 185 -1.08 15.56 -15.44
C LYS A 185 -2.27 14.77 -14.88
N PHE A 186 -2.57 14.95 -13.59
CA PHE A 186 -3.58 14.17 -12.88
C PHE A 186 -4.92 14.89 -12.67
N GLY A 187 -5.00 16.16 -13.07
CA GLY A 187 -6.16 17.01 -12.79
C GLY A 187 -6.19 17.51 -11.36
N LYS A 188 -7.24 18.26 -11.03
CA LYS A 188 -7.53 18.72 -9.66
C LYS A 188 -8.06 17.57 -8.80
N PRO A 189 -7.95 17.68 -7.46
CA PRO A 189 -8.56 16.72 -6.54
C PRO A 189 -10.04 16.46 -6.86
N LYS A 190 -10.42 15.18 -6.92
CA LYS A 190 -11.81 14.72 -7.13
C LYS A 190 -12.58 14.57 -5.83
N LEU A 191 -11.87 14.15 -4.78
CA LEU A 191 -12.42 13.92 -3.45
C LEU A 191 -11.31 14.12 -2.42
N GLU A 192 -11.62 14.80 -1.31
CA GLU A 192 -10.78 14.85 -0.12
C GLU A 192 -11.56 14.24 1.04
N VAL A 193 -11.00 13.19 1.66
CA VAL A 193 -11.59 12.52 2.83
C VAL A 193 -10.47 12.32 3.85
N GLU A 194 -10.59 12.99 4.99
CA GLU A 194 -9.54 13.03 6.02
C GLU A 194 -8.20 13.48 5.39
N ASN A 195 -7.17 12.64 5.48
CA ASN A 195 -5.88 12.88 4.87
C ASN A 195 -5.78 12.37 3.42
N LEU A 196 -6.74 11.59 2.91
CA LEU A 196 -6.70 11.07 1.53
C LEU A 196 -7.14 12.14 0.53
N VAL A 197 -6.38 12.30 -0.55
CA VAL A 197 -6.70 13.22 -1.64
C VAL A 197 -6.68 12.45 -2.96
N PHE A 198 -7.83 12.28 -3.59
CA PHE A 198 -8.00 11.45 -4.78
C PHE A 198 -7.84 12.26 -6.07
N TYR A 199 -7.05 11.73 -7.00
CA TYR A 199 -6.82 12.29 -8.33
C TYR A 199 -7.09 11.23 -9.40
N GLY A 200 -7.88 11.55 -10.41
CA GLY A 200 -8.29 10.57 -11.43
C GLY A 200 -9.25 11.13 -12.47
N SER A 201 -9.66 10.26 -13.39
CA SER A 201 -10.68 10.56 -14.42
C SER A 201 -12.10 10.55 -13.84
N GLU A 202 -13.09 10.94 -14.64
CA GLU A 202 -14.52 10.89 -14.28
C GLU A 202 -15.05 9.46 -14.12
N LYS A 203 -14.36 8.43 -14.63
CA LYS A 203 -14.79 7.02 -14.48
C LYS A 203 -14.84 6.58 -13.02
N TRP A 204 -14.10 7.27 -12.16
CA TRP A 204 -14.05 7.00 -10.73
C TRP A 204 -15.14 7.70 -9.92
N ASN A 205 -16.00 8.52 -10.54
CA ASN A 205 -16.93 9.37 -9.79
C ASN A 205 -17.87 8.59 -8.87
N GLU A 206 -18.49 7.52 -9.36
CA GLU A 206 -19.41 6.72 -8.53
C GLU A 206 -18.67 5.93 -7.45
N PHE A 207 -17.47 5.41 -7.75
CA PHE A 207 -16.59 4.81 -6.75
C PHE A 207 -16.27 5.81 -5.63
N LEU A 208 -15.84 7.02 -6.00
CA LEU A 208 -15.43 8.06 -5.06
C LEU A 208 -16.60 8.58 -4.24
N ARG A 209 -17.77 8.74 -4.84
CA ARG A 209 -18.99 9.13 -4.13
C ARG A 209 -19.30 8.15 -3.01
N VAL A 210 -19.37 6.85 -3.32
CA VAL A 210 -19.68 5.82 -2.30
C VAL A 210 -18.55 5.69 -1.29
N PHE A 211 -17.29 5.76 -1.73
CA PHE A 211 -16.16 5.76 -0.80
C PHE A 211 -16.20 6.96 0.17
N GLY A 212 -16.61 8.14 -0.29
CA GLY A 212 -16.79 9.32 0.55
C GLY A 212 -17.91 9.16 1.58
N ASP A 213 -18.99 8.47 1.21
CA ASP A 213 -20.15 8.23 2.08
C ASP A 213 -19.90 7.10 3.11
N GLU A 214 -19.20 6.03 2.71
CA GLU A 214 -19.09 4.77 3.47
C GLU A 214 -17.66 4.42 3.91
N GLY A 215 -16.67 5.23 3.53
CA GLY A 215 -15.25 4.96 3.74
C GLY A 215 -14.90 4.77 5.22
N LYS A 216 -14.48 3.56 5.60
CA LYS A 216 -14.09 3.22 6.97
C LYS A 216 -12.70 3.74 7.38
N THR A 217 -12.19 4.80 6.73
CA THR A 217 -10.82 5.28 6.90
C THR A 217 -10.58 5.86 8.30
N THR A 218 -11.53 6.58 8.88
CA THR A 218 -11.43 7.14 10.24
C THR A 218 -11.26 6.04 11.29
N PHE A 219 -12.02 4.95 11.17
CA PHE A 219 -11.88 3.78 12.05
C PHE A 219 -10.52 3.10 11.87
N LEU A 220 -10.04 2.98 10.64
CA LEU A 220 -8.71 2.44 10.35
C LEU A 220 -7.61 3.29 10.99
N PHE A 221 -7.60 4.61 10.78
CA PHE A 221 -6.61 5.51 11.36
C PHE A 221 -6.59 5.40 12.89
N THR A 222 -7.77 5.39 13.51
CA THR A 222 -7.90 5.24 14.96
C THR A 222 -7.35 3.90 15.44
N TYR A 223 -7.67 2.81 14.76
CA TYR A 223 -7.19 1.48 15.08
C TYR A 223 -5.67 1.36 14.95
N LEU A 224 -5.08 1.82 13.83
CA LEU A 224 -3.63 1.77 13.62
C LEU A 224 -2.87 2.60 14.65
N GLN A 225 -3.40 3.78 15.00
CA GLN A 225 -2.81 4.63 16.03
C GLN A 225 -2.90 4.01 17.43
N TYR A 226 -4.02 3.38 17.77
CA TYR A 226 -4.24 2.80 19.10
C TYR A 226 -3.51 1.46 19.30
N GLU A 227 -3.56 0.57 18.30
CA GLU A 227 -2.94 -0.74 18.38
C GLU A 227 -1.43 -0.68 18.14
N PHE A 228 -0.99 0.07 17.12
CA PHE A 228 0.38 0.00 16.64
C PHE A 228 1.15 1.33 16.77
N GLY A 229 0.50 2.40 17.24
CA GLY A 229 1.14 3.72 17.30
C GLY A 229 1.43 4.33 15.93
N LEU A 230 0.88 3.75 14.85
CA LEU A 230 1.19 4.13 13.47
C LEU A 230 0.21 5.19 12.96
N THR A 231 0.73 6.20 12.28
CA THR A 231 -0.08 7.28 11.68
C THR A 231 0.61 7.88 10.48
N ASN A 232 -0.17 8.58 9.66
CA ASN A 232 0.33 9.53 8.66
C ASN A 232 -0.50 10.80 8.80
N ARG A 233 0.15 11.89 9.23
CA ARG A 233 -0.47 13.21 9.42
C ARG A 233 -0.38 14.09 8.18
N GLY A 234 0.36 13.65 7.16
CA GLY A 234 0.44 14.33 5.88
C GLY A 234 -0.79 14.03 5.01
N LYS A 235 -0.98 14.83 3.96
CA LYS A 235 -1.90 14.47 2.87
C LYS A 235 -1.40 13.17 2.24
N VAL A 236 -2.29 12.28 1.83
CA VAL A 236 -1.97 11.01 1.15
C VAL A 236 -2.62 11.06 -0.23
N PRO A 237 -1.86 11.43 -1.27
CA PRO A 237 -2.35 11.38 -2.63
C PRO A 237 -2.75 9.96 -3.01
N VAL A 238 -3.94 9.80 -3.58
CA VAL A 238 -4.41 8.57 -4.19
C VAL A 238 -4.55 8.81 -5.69
N LEU A 239 -3.66 8.21 -6.46
CA LEU A 239 -3.60 8.34 -7.92
C LEU A 239 -4.38 7.19 -8.56
N LEU A 240 -5.43 7.55 -9.27
CA LEU A 240 -6.38 6.61 -9.88
C LEU A 240 -6.14 6.51 -11.38
N PHE A 241 -5.83 5.31 -11.83
CA PHE A 241 -5.57 5.01 -13.24
C PHE A 241 -6.72 4.19 -13.83
N ASP A 242 -7.15 4.57 -15.03
CA ASP A 242 -8.23 3.88 -15.74
C ASP A 242 -7.81 2.47 -16.18
N GLU A 243 -6.58 2.36 -16.71
CA GLU A 243 -6.02 1.13 -17.27
C GLU A 243 -4.87 0.58 -16.41
N TYR A 244 -4.81 -0.75 -16.29
CA TYR A 244 -3.72 -1.45 -15.59
C TYR A 244 -2.35 -1.10 -16.18
N GLN A 245 -2.25 -1.04 -17.51
CA GLN A 245 -1.00 -0.80 -18.19
C GLN A 245 -0.43 0.58 -17.87
N SER A 246 -1.28 1.61 -17.80
CA SER A 246 -0.85 2.95 -17.39
C SER A 246 -0.38 2.99 -15.93
N ALA A 247 -1.06 2.28 -15.03
CA ALA A 247 -0.62 2.17 -13.63
C ALA A 247 0.73 1.44 -13.52
N LYS A 248 0.91 0.34 -14.25
CA LYS A 248 2.16 -0.42 -14.33
C LYS A 248 3.30 0.45 -14.88
N GLU A 249 3.06 1.20 -15.95
CA GLU A 249 4.06 2.13 -16.51
C GLU A 249 4.43 3.23 -15.53
N TYR A 250 3.46 3.72 -14.75
CA TYR A 250 3.71 4.72 -13.72
C TYR A 250 4.60 4.19 -12.59
N VAL A 251 4.25 3.01 -12.07
CA VAL A 251 4.93 2.36 -10.94
C VAL A 251 6.28 1.76 -11.36
N GLY A 252 6.40 1.27 -12.59
CA GLY A 252 7.64 0.72 -13.17
C GLY A 252 7.81 -0.79 -13.02
N PHE A 253 6.86 -1.48 -12.41
CA PHE A 253 6.83 -2.93 -12.27
C PHE A 253 5.38 -3.45 -12.23
N ASP A 254 5.20 -4.75 -12.44
CA ASP A 254 3.90 -5.38 -12.31
C ASP A 254 3.36 -5.22 -10.89
N LEU A 255 2.14 -4.70 -10.76
CA LEU A 255 1.51 -4.56 -9.44
C LEU A 255 1.35 -5.97 -8.83
N PRO A 256 1.92 -6.23 -7.64
CA PRO A 256 1.74 -7.51 -6.97
C PRO A 256 0.25 -7.81 -6.81
N GLY A 257 -0.18 -9.04 -7.15
CA GLY A 257 -1.59 -9.44 -7.06
C GLY A 257 -2.45 -9.20 -8.32
N ALA A 258 -1.83 -8.88 -9.46
CA ALA A 258 -2.47 -8.56 -10.76
C ALA A 258 -3.58 -9.53 -11.26
N ASN A 259 -3.71 -10.71 -10.66
CA ASN A 259 -4.68 -11.72 -11.05
C ASN A 259 -5.99 -11.70 -10.21
N GLN A 260 -6.14 -10.79 -9.24
CA GLN A 260 -7.16 -10.95 -8.18
C GLN A 260 -7.98 -9.71 -7.82
N THR A 261 -8.32 -8.82 -8.76
CA THR A 261 -9.16 -7.62 -8.50
C THR A 261 -8.59 -6.61 -7.49
N GLU A 262 -7.41 -6.88 -6.92
CA GLU A 262 -6.61 -5.98 -6.10
C GLU A 262 -5.49 -5.40 -6.97
N LEU A 263 -5.71 -4.18 -7.44
CA LEU A 263 -4.77 -3.49 -8.31
C LEU A 263 -4.37 -2.17 -7.68
N GLY A 264 -3.33 -2.21 -6.85
CA GLY A 264 -2.81 -1.01 -6.24
C GLY A 264 -1.51 -1.18 -5.47
N LEU A 265 -0.83 -0.06 -5.26
CA LEU A 265 0.41 0.05 -4.50
C LEU A 265 0.22 1.10 -3.40
N GLY A 266 0.52 0.74 -2.15
CA GLY A 266 0.55 1.67 -1.02
C GLY A 266 1.96 2.21 -0.81
N GLY A 267 2.48 3.03 -1.71
CA GLY A 267 3.83 3.60 -1.57
C GLY A 267 3.88 4.62 -0.43
N LYS A 268 5.07 4.87 0.12
CA LYS A 268 5.28 5.89 1.17
C LYS A 268 4.83 7.30 0.77
N ASP A 269 4.96 7.65 -0.52
CA ASP A 269 4.70 9.00 -1.04
C ASP A 269 3.27 9.17 -1.57
N ALA A 270 2.67 8.10 -2.10
CA ALA A 270 1.33 8.09 -2.66
C ALA A 270 0.77 6.66 -2.71
N ILE A 271 -0.55 6.56 -2.73
CA ILE A 271 -1.26 5.33 -3.08
C ILE A 271 -1.58 5.38 -4.57
N VAL A 272 -1.33 4.29 -5.29
CA VAL A 272 -1.70 4.11 -6.70
C VAL A 272 -2.76 3.03 -6.78
N LEU A 273 -3.87 3.28 -7.48
CA LEU A 273 -4.93 2.30 -7.71
C LEU A 273 -5.30 2.24 -9.21
N CYS A 274 -5.75 1.07 -9.64
CA CYS A 274 -6.45 0.85 -10.91
C CYS A 274 -7.54 -0.23 -10.72
N CYS A 275 -8.43 -0.53 -11.67
CA CYS A 275 -8.65 0.01 -13.01
C CYS A 275 -9.99 0.74 -13.09
N GLY A 276 -9.97 2.04 -13.40
CA GLY A 276 -11.17 2.87 -13.57
C GLY A 276 -12.14 2.33 -14.61
N ASP A 277 -11.65 1.65 -15.65
CA ASP A 277 -12.49 1.04 -16.70
C ASP A 277 -13.37 -0.10 -16.20
N GLN A 278 -13.08 -0.63 -15.02
CA GLN A 278 -13.85 -1.69 -14.38
C GLN A 278 -14.80 -1.13 -13.30
N MET A 279 -14.75 0.18 -13.05
CA MET A 279 -15.60 0.80 -12.04
C MET A 279 -17.05 0.87 -12.54
N PRO A 280 -18.05 0.68 -11.65
CA PRO A 280 -19.44 0.78 -12.03
C PRO A 280 -19.80 2.16 -12.59
N GLU A 281 -20.44 2.18 -13.75
CA GLU A 281 -21.10 3.36 -14.30
C GLU A 281 -22.61 3.32 -14.03
N LYS A 282 -23.22 4.49 -13.94
CA LYS A 282 -24.66 4.61 -13.71
C LYS A 282 -25.44 4.18 -14.94
N THR A 283 -26.27 3.14 -14.80
CA THR A 283 -27.10 2.61 -15.90
C THR A 283 -28.53 3.19 -15.90
N GLY A 284 -28.92 3.86 -14.81
CA GLY A 284 -30.27 4.38 -14.63
C GLY A 284 -31.26 3.36 -14.06
N ASN A 285 -30.84 2.11 -13.82
CA ASN A 285 -31.59 1.15 -13.00
C ASN A 285 -31.09 1.23 -11.54
N PRO A 286 -31.89 1.76 -10.60
CA PRO A 286 -31.43 1.98 -9.22
C PRO A 286 -30.98 0.70 -8.50
N LYS A 287 -31.62 -0.46 -8.77
CA LYS A 287 -31.25 -1.72 -8.11
C LYS A 287 -29.95 -2.28 -8.65
N PHE A 288 -29.76 -2.24 -9.96
CA PHE A 288 -28.53 -2.69 -10.61
C PHE A 288 -27.34 -1.78 -10.27
N ASP A 289 -27.55 -0.45 -10.28
CA ASP A 289 -26.51 0.53 -9.95
C ASP A 289 -26.07 0.35 -8.48
N ALA A 290 -27.02 0.18 -7.55
CA ALA A 290 -26.71 -0.10 -6.15
C ALA A 290 -25.99 -1.43 -5.94
N ASP A 291 -26.38 -2.50 -6.65
CA ASP A 291 -25.66 -3.78 -6.59
C ASP A 291 -24.22 -3.66 -7.08
N SER A 292 -24.03 -2.99 -8.21
CA SER A 292 -22.71 -2.81 -8.80
C SER A 292 -21.77 -2.07 -7.84
N LEU A 293 -22.28 -1.08 -7.13
CA LEU A 293 -21.55 -0.33 -6.10
C LEU A 293 -21.23 -1.16 -4.84
N ARG A 294 -22.16 -1.99 -4.34
CA ARG A 294 -21.90 -2.90 -3.18
C ARG A 294 -20.85 -3.98 -3.47
N ARG A 295 -20.59 -4.24 -4.75
CA ARG A 295 -19.58 -5.20 -5.21
C ARG A 295 -18.20 -4.57 -5.35
N VAL A 296 -18.10 -3.24 -5.31
CA VAL A 296 -16.81 -2.54 -5.30
C VAL A 296 -16.05 -2.91 -4.03
N ASN A 297 -14.77 -3.29 -4.21
CA ASN A 297 -13.91 -3.62 -3.10
C ASN A 297 -13.18 -2.37 -2.57
N PHE A 298 -13.77 -1.70 -1.58
CA PHE A 298 -13.10 -0.58 -0.90
C PHE A 298 -12.01 -1.03 0.08
N SER A 299 -11.97 -2.30 0.49
CA SER A 299 -11.01 -2.76 1.48
C SER A 299 -9.57 -2.78 0.96
N MET A 300 -9.39 -2.83 -0.37
CA MET A 300 -8.09 -2.57 -1.01
C MET A 300 -7.52 -1.19 -0.63
N VAL A 301 -8.33 -0.12 -0.57
CA VAL A 301 -7.85 1.20 -0.16
C VAL A 301 -7.33 1.16 1.27
N LEU A 302 -8.01 0.42 2.16
CA LEU A 302 -7.59 0.24 3.55
C LEU A 302 -6.27 -0.53 3.65
N GLN A 303 -6.09 -1.57 2.85
CA GLN A 303 -4.84 -2.33 2.77
C GLN A 303 -3.68 -1.42 2.31
N LYS A 304 -3.85 -0.68 1.20
CA LYS A 304 -2.79 0.20 0.68
C LYS A 304 -2.52 1.40 1.57
N LEU A 305 -3.53 1.91 2.26
CA LEU A 305 -3.36 2.96 3.29
C LEU A 305 -2.58 2.44 4.50
N THR A 306 -2.83 1.20 4.95
CA THR A 306 -2.06 0.57 6.03
C THR A 306 -0.58 0.48 5.64
N ARG A 307 -0.29 0.04 4.40
CA ARG A 307 1.07 -0.06 3.87
C ARG A 307 1.75 1.31 3.72
N ASN A 308 1.02 2.36 3.33
CA ASN A 308 1.53 3.73 3.31
C ASN A 308 1.92 4.20 4.73
N ILE A 309 1.02 4.06 5.69
CA ILE A 309 1.23 4.47 7.09
C ILE A 309 2.42 3.74 7.71
N GLU A 310 2.57 2.45 7.43
CA GLU A 310 3.72 1.65 7.86
C GLU A 310 5.03 2.24 7.35
N GLN A 311 5.14 2.54 6.05
CA GLN A 311 6.36 3.10 5.48
C GLN A 311 6.65 4.51 6.01
N VAL A 312 5.63 5.34 6.24
CA VAL A 312 5.83 6.67 6.86
C VAL A 312 6.36 6.55 8.29
N SER A 313 5.92 5.54 9.04
CA SER A 313 6.47 5.25 10.37
C SER A 313 7.95 4.83 10.30
N CYS A 314 8.36 4.04 9.28
CA CYS A 314 9.79 3.76 9.06
C CYS A 314 10.61 5.04 8.84
N LEU A 315 10.10 5.98 8.05
CA LEU A 315 10.78 7.26 7.81
C LEU A 315 10.98 8.06 9.10
N LYS A 316 10.00 8.03 10.01
CA LYS A 316 10.14 8.63 11.34
C LYS A 316 11.22 7.94 12.16
N ALA A 317 11.22 6.61 12.23
CA ALA A 317 12.20 5.85 13.02
C ALA A 317 13.66 6.13 12.56
N ILE A 318 13.87 6.21 11.24
CA ILE A 318 15.16 6.58 10.64
C ILE A 318 15.53 8.02 11.03
N ALA A 319 14.58 8.96 10.94
CA ALA A 319 14.83 10.36 11.28
C ALA A 319 15.15 10.58 12.77
N GLU A 320 14.47 9.87 13.68
CA GLU A 320 14.71 9.98 15.14
C GLU A 320 16.06 9.39 15.57
N THR A 321 16.49 8.30 14.92
CA THR A 321 17.74 7.61 15.28
C THR A 321 18.95 8.13 14.51
N GLY A 322 18.74 8.83 13.40
CA GLY A 322 19.79 9.21 12.45
C GLY A 322 20.45 8.01 11.76
N LYS A 323 19.89 6.80 11.91
CA LYS A 323 20.42 5.56 11.34
C LYS A 323 19.61 5.19 10.12
N SER A 324 20.20 5.36 8.94
CA SER A 324 19.66 4.82 7.70
C SER A 324 20.24 3.43 7.45
N PRO A 325 19.43 2.44 7.05
CA PRO A 325 19.95 1.14 6.68
C PRO A 325 20.86 1.26 5.44
N THR A 326 21.90 0.43 5.38
CA THR A 326 22.80 0.38 4.22
C THR A 326 22.16 -0.29 3.01
N GLU A 327 21.20 -1.19 3.26
CA GLU A 327 20.39 -1.87 2.25
C GLU A 327 18.94 -1.92 2.73
N GLU A 328 17.99 -1.75 1.81
CA GLU A 328 16.57 -1.88 2.12
C GLU A 328 16.22 -3.36 2.32
N ILE A 329 15.65 -3.68 3.49
CA ILE A 329 15.16 -5.03 3.77
C ILE A 329 13.78 -5.17 3.13
N VAL A 330 13.67 -6.10 2.17
CA VAL A 330 12.41 -6.42 1.50
C VAL A 330 11.86 -7.70 2.11
N ASP A 331 10.79 -7.57 2.89
CA ASP A 331 10.17 -8.68 3.62
C ASP A 331 8.71 -8.89 3.20
N PRO A 332 8.43 -9.45 2.01
CA PRO A 332 7.08 -9.49 1.44
C PRO A 332 6.04 -10.05 2.41
N TRP A 333 6.41 -11.06 3.21
CA TRP A 333 5.54 -11.69 4.19
C TRP A 333 4.95 -10.69 5.20
N PHE A 334 5.71 -9.69 5.63
CA PHE A 334 5.24 -8.66 6.56
C PHE A 334 4.63 -7.49 5.79
N GLU A 335 5.28 -7.06 4.71
CA GLU A 335 4.85 -5.95 3.87
C GLU A 335 3.43 -6.13 3.32
N GLU A 336 3.03 -7.36 2.98
CA GLU A 336 1.67 -7.67 2.54
C GLU A 336 0.85 -8.36 3.64
N GLY A 337 1.49 -9.10 4.53
CA GLY A 337 0.80 -9.81 5.61
C GLY A 337 0.21 -8.88 6.65
N PHE A 338 0.93 -7.83 7.05
CA PHE A 338 0.41 -6.87 8.04
C PHE A 338 -0.79 -6.10 7.50
N PRO A 339 -0.73 -5.46 6.31
CA PRO A 339 -1.90 -4.85 5.71
C PRO A 339 -3.08 -5.80 5.49
N SER A 340 -2.83 -7.04 5.06
CA SER A 340 -3.90 -8.04 4.86
C SER A 340 -4.54 -8.48 6.16
N TYR A 341 -3.75 -8.64 7.22
CA TYR A 341 -4.25 -8.90 8.56
C TYR A 341 -5.15 -7.74 9.04
N VAL A 342 -4.69 -6.48 8.91
CA VAL A 342 -5.48 -5.31 9.28
C VAL A 342 -6.76 -5.24 8.45
N GLU A 343 -6.69 -5.37 7.13
CA GLU A 343 -7.85 -5.37 6.24
C GLU A 343 -8.90 -6.42 6.64
N SER A 344 -8.46 -7.62 7.02
CA SER A 344 -9.36 -8.70 7.48
C SER A 344 -10.14 -8.35 8.76
N ARG A 345 -9.71 -7.33 9.53
CA ARG A 345 -10.45 -6.82 10.71
C ARG A 345 -11.60 -5.89 10.32
N PHE A 346 -11.57 -5.32 9.12
CA PHE A 346 -12.57 -4.34 8.64
C PHE A 346 -13.46 -4.90 7.50
N SER A 347 -13.07 -6.03 6.92
CA SER A 347 -13.73 -6.70 5.81
C SER A 347 -13.90 -8.20 6.08
N ASP A 348 -15.13 -8.61 6.39
CA ASP A 348 -15.47 -10.03 6.56
C ASP A 348 -15.21 -10.83 5.27
N ARG A 349 -15.44 -10.23 4.11
CA ARG A 349 -15.13 -10.85 2.81
C ARG A 349 -13.65 -11.18 2.70
N LYS A 350 -12.77 -10.24 3.06
CA LYS A 350 -11.31 -10.46 3.05
C LYS A 350 -10.92 -11.53 4.05
N LYS A 351 -11.47 -11.49 5.26
CA LYS A 351 -11.21 -12.49 6.30
C LYS A 351 -11.55 -13.91 5.81
N ILE A 352 -12.75 -14.09 5.27
CA ILE A 352 -13.21 -15.40 4.77
C ILE A 352 -12.38 -15.87 3.58
N TRP A 353 -12.06 -14.98 2.63
CA TRP A 353 -11.21 -15.30 1.50
C TRP A 353 -9.84 -15.79 1.97
N MET A 354 -9.22 -15.04 2.88
CA MET A 354 -7.90 -15.36 3.42
C MET A 354 -7.89 -16.73 4.10
N TYR A 355 -8.92 -17.02 4.90
CA TYR A 355 -9.01 -18.29 5.62
C TYR A 355 -9.27 -19.46 4.65
N SER A 356 -10.15 -19.27 3.65
CA SER A 356 -10.46 -20.31 2.68
C SER A 356 -9.25 -20.65 1.81
N GLU A 357 -8.50 -19.65 1.34
CA GLU A 357 -7.30 -19.89 0.54
C GLU A 357 -6.15 -20.45 1.38
N THR A 358 -6.01 -20.05 2.65
CA THR A 358 -5.04 -20.68 3.56
C THR A 358 -5.36 -22.16 3.81
N GLU A 359 -6.63 -22.53 4.08
CA GLU A 359 -7.04 -23.94 4.24
C GLU A 359 -6.73 -24.75 2.98
N LYS A 360 -7.01 -24.19 1.81
CA LYS A 360 -6.68 -24.81 0.53
C LYS A 360 -5.17 -25.03 0.37
N LEU A 361 -4.33 -24.04 0.71
CA LEU A 361 -2.88 -24.19 0.65
C LEU A 361 -2.38 -25.30 1.59
N ILE A 362 -2.96 -25.41 2.79
CA ILE A 362 -2.64 -26.47 3.77
C ILE A 362 -3.04 -27.83 3.20
N ARG A 363 -4.28 -27.99 2.74
CA ARG A 363 -4.80 -29.23 2.16
C ARG A 363 -4.01 -29.69 0.94
N GLU A 364 -3.55 -28.74 0.12
CA GLU A 364 -2.73 -29.01 -1.07
C GLU A 364 -1.22 -29.16 -0.75
N ASN A 365 -0.81 -29.07 0.52
CA ASN A 365 0.59 -29.15 0.97
C ASN A 365 1.52 -28.14 0.27
N LYS A 366 1.00 -26.93 0.00
CA LYS A 366 1.72 -25.82 -0.64
C LYS A 366 2.26 -24.78 0.34
N VAL A 367 2.03 -24.97 1.63
CA VAL A 367 2.52 -24.06 2.68
C VAL A 367 4.05 -24.19 2.80
N PRO A 368 4.80 -23.08 2.95
CA PRO A 368 6.23 -23.10 3.19
C PRO A 368 6.62 -23.96 4.39
N LYS A 369 7.67 -24.78 4.23
CA LYS A 369 8.15 -25.69 5.29
C LYS A 369 9.18 -25.03 6.22
N SER A 370 9.75 -23.91 5.79
CA SER A 370 10.66 -23.07 6.58
C SER A 370 10.38 -21.60 6.28
N PHE A 371 10.76 -20.73 7.21
CA PHE A 371 10.67 -19.29 7.07
C PHE A 371 11.54 -18.80 5.89
N LYS A 372 12.72 -19.41 5.70
CA LYS A 372 13.53 -19.13 4.50
C LYS A 372 12.76 -19.41 3.21
N SER A 373 12.05 -20.55 3.12
CA SER A 373 11.25 -20.86 1.94
C SER A 373 10.08 -19.89 1.73
N LEU A 374 9.57 -19.26 2.79
CA LEU A 374 8.58 -18.18 2.70
C LEU A 374 9.21 -16.90 2.12
N LEU A 375 10.39 -16.51 2.58
CA LEU A 375 11.12 -15.35 2.04
C LEU A 375 11.49 -15.56 0.56
N ASP A 376 12.05 -16.73 0.24
CA ASP A 376 12.46 -17.09 -1.13
C ASP A 376 11.27 -17.16 -2.10
N ALA A 377 10.07 -17.46 -1.61
CA ALA A 377 8.86 -17.50 -2.42
C ALA A 377 8.37 -16.12 -2.88
N LYS A 378 8.80 -15.04 -2.21
CA LYS A 378 8.35 -13.66 -2.50
C LYS A 378 6.83 -13.61 -2.62
N TYR A 379 6.29 -13.16 -3.75
CA TYR A 379 4.85 -13.00 -4.00
C TYR A 379 4.15 -14.24 -4.58
N LYS A 380 4.84 -15.39 -4.67
CA LYS A 380 4.29 -16.62 -5.26
C LYS A 380 3.09 -17.14 -4.47
N ASP A 381 2.07 -17.65 -5.17
CA ASP A 381 0.89 -18.31 -4.61
C ASP A 381 0.15 -17.48 -3.52
N ASN A 382 0.29 -16.15 -3.58
CA ASN A 382 -0.20 -15.20 -2.58
C ASN A 382 0.27 -15.49 -1.14
N LEU A 383 1.38 -16.22 -0.98
CA LEU A 383 1.89 -16.62 0.33
C LEU A 383 2.07 -15.44 1.31
N PRO A 384 2.56 -14.26 0.89
CA PRO A 384 2.63 -13.11 1.79
C PRO A 384 1.29 -12.64 2.34
N TYR A 385 0.26 -12.61 1.49
CA TYR A 385 -1.08 -12.15 1.86
C TYR A 385 -1.82 -13.13 2.75
N LEU A 386 -1.52 -14.43 2.61
CA LEU A 386 -2.20 -15.52 3.30
C LEU A 386 -1.40 -15.96 4.53
N ILE A 387 -0.23 -16.57 4.31
CA ILE A 387 0.64 -17.08 5.38
C ILE A 387 1.22 -15.92 6.19
N GLY A 388 1.67 -14.84 5.53
CA GLY A 388 2.17 -13.66 6.23
C GLY A 388 1.14 -13.04 7.16
N ALA A 389 -0.13 -12.93 6.72
CA ALA A 389 -1.21 -12.40 7.57
C ALA A 389 -1.53 -13.31 8.77
N ILE A 390 -1.46 -14.64 8.61
CA ILE A 390 -1.61 -15.58 9.73
C ILE A 390 -0.42 -15.47 10.70
N LEU A 391 0.81 -15.27 10.22
CA LEU A 391 1.98 -15.02 11.06
C LEU A 391 1.83 -13.72 11.85
N VAL A 392 1.42 -12.63 11.19
CA VAL A 392 1.15 -11.35 11.85
C VAL A 392 0.05 -11.49 12.90
N LYS A 393 -1.04 -12.19 12.58
CA LYS A 393 -2.12 -12.49 13.54
C LYS A 393 -1.56 -13.22 14.76
N HIS A 394 -0.74 -14.25 14.54
CA HIS A 394 -0.14 -15.02 15.63
C HIS A 394 0.82 -14.19 16.48
N LEU A 395 1.67 -13.35 15.85
CA LEU A 395 2.52 -12.39 16.55
C LEU A 395 1.70 -11.47 17.44
N HIS A 396 0.65 -10.88 16.88
CA HIS A 396 -0.22 -9.95 17.60
C HIS A 396 -0.94 -10.64 18.77
N GLU A 397 -1.53 -11.82 18.56
CA GLU A 397 -2.36 -12.51 19.56
C GLU A 397 -1.52 -13.17 20.68
N VAL A 398 -0.34 -13.71 20.35
CA VAL A 398 0.47 -14.49 21.32
C VAL A 398 1.56 -13.64 21.97
N TYR A 399 2.18 -12.73 21.24
CA TYR A 399 3.31 -11.91 21.72
C TYR A 399 2.90 -10.44 21.95
N GLY A 400 1.66 -10.07 21.63
CA GLY A 400 1.12 -8.74 21.85
C GLY A 400 1.50 -7.73 20.77
N LYS A 401 0.81 -6.59 20.75
CA LYS A 401 0.98 -5.54 19.73
C LYS A 401 2.39 -4.96 19.66
N GLU A 402 3.12 -4.90 20.78
CA GLU A 402 4.51 -4.45 20.85
C GLU A 402 5.46 -5.28 19.97
N SER A 403 5.14 -6.55 19.71
CA SER A 403 5.93 -7.40 18.84
C SER A 403 5.92 -6.93 17.38
N ILE A 404 4.77 -6.48 16.88
CA ILE A 404 4.61 -5.92 15.53
C ILE A 404 5.34 -4.59 15.41
N ILE A 405 5.16 -3.70 16.39
CA ILE A 405 5.81 -2.38 16.45
C ILE A 405 7.34 -2.55 16.47
N SER A 406 7.83 -3.45 17.31
CA SER A 406 9.26 -3.72 17.44
C SER A 406 9.82 -4.34 16.16
N TYR A 407 9.10 -5.28 15.55
CA TYR A 407 9.56 -5.93 14.32
C TYR A 407 9.74 -4.90 13.22
N GLN A 408 8.70 -4.11 12.97
CA GLN A 408 8.75 -3.03 11.99
C GLN A 408 9.91 -2.08 12.29
N ARG A 409 10.01 -1.56 13.52
CA ARG A 409 11.07 -0.60 13.88
C ARG A 409 12.47 -1.15 13.64
N GLU A 410 12.74 -2.38 14.03
CA GLU A 410 14.07 -2.99 13.90
C GLU A 410 14.42 -3.25 12.43
N THR A 411 13.48 -3.75 11.63
CA THR A 411 13.70 -3.97 10.19
C THR A 411 13.81 -2.66 9.41
N CYS A 412 13.05 -1.61 9.77
CA CYS A 412 13.24 -0.26 9.19
C CYS A 412 14.67 0.28 9.41
N LEU A 413 15.33 -0.12 10.51
CA LEU A 413 16.70 0.26 10.86
C LEU A 413 17.76 -0.71 10.32
N GLY A 414 17.35 -1.69 9.50
CA GLY A 414 18.25 -2.61 8.81
C GLY A 414 18.60 -3.88 9.58
N LEU A 415 17.85 -4.24 10.64
CA LEU A 415 18.00 -5.55 11.26
C LEU A 415 17.34 -6.63 10.41
N ASP A 416 18.10 -7.67 10.03
CA ASP A 416 17.59 -8.81 9.27
C ASP A 416 16.33 -9.43 9.90
N SER A 417 15.41 -9.86 9.03
CA SER A 417 14.10 -10.41 9.37
C SER A 417 14.15 -11.57 10.37
N ILE A 418 15.11 -12.50 10.21
CA ILE A 418 15.26 -13.66 11.09
C ILE A 418 15.71 -13.21 12.47
N LEU A 419 16.69 -12.31 12.53
CA LEU A 419 17.22 -11.77 13.78
C LEU A 419 16.17 -10.92 14.51
N ALA A 420 15.41 -10.10 13.78
CA ALA A 420 14.32 -9.31 14.35
C ALA A 420 13.26 -10.21 15.01
N LEU A 421 12.79 -11.24 14.31
CA LEU A 421 11.82 -12.20 14.88
C LEU A 421 12.37 -12.95 16.08
N GLN A 422 13.63 -13.38 16.05
CA GLN A 422 14.27 -14.05 17.19
C GLN A 422 14.38 -13.12 18.40
N LYS A 423 14.76 -11.86 18.17
CA LYS A 423 14.87 -10.84 19.22
C LYS A 423 13.52 -10.59 19.91
N ILE A 424 12.43 -10.60 19.15
CA ILE A 424 11.10 -10.22 19.62
C ILE A 424 10.35 -11.40 20.26
N THR A 425 10.50 -12.59 19.68
CA THR A 425 9.72 -13.77 20.10
C THR A 425 10.52 -14.72 21.01
N GLY A 426 11.85 -14.62 21.02
CA GLY A 426 12.73 -15.59 21.67
C GLY A 426 12.75 -16.96 21.00
N LYS A 427 12.11 -17.13 19.84
CA LYS A 427 12.00 -18.38 19.09
C LYS A 427 12.62 -18.27 17.70
N SER A 428 12.96 -19.41 17.10
CA SER A 428 13.33 -19.42 15.68
C SER A 428 12.10 -19.09 14.79
N PRO A 429 12.29 -18.39 13.66
CA PRO A 429 11.19 -18.09 12.74
C PRO A 429 10.50 -19.34 12.17
N ASP A 430 11.22 -20.45 12.02
CA ASP A 430 10.62 -21.74 11.62
C ASP A 430 9.63 -22.26 12.66
N THR A 431 9.94 -22.11 13.95
CA THR A 431 9.04 -22.49 15.03
C THR A 431 7.80 -21.59 15.03
N LEU A 432 8.00 -20.28 14.82
CA LEU A 432 6.90 -19.32 14.72
C LEU A 432 5.95 -19.65 13.56
N LEU A 433 6.48 -19.93 12.37
CA LEU A 433 5.70 -20.33 11.21
C LEU A 433 4.86 -21.58 11.49
N LYS A 434 5.49 -22.62 12.07
CA LYS A 434 4.81 -23.86 12.42
C LYS A 434 3.72 -23.65 13.48
N ASP A 435 4.01 -22.90 14.54
CA ASP A 435 3.06 -22.59 15.61
C ASP A 435 1.86 -21.79 15.06
N SER A 436 2.11 -20.87 14.12
CA SER A 436 1.08 -20.05 13.47
C SER A 436 0.11 -20.89 12.62
N ILE A 437 0.66 -21.80 11.80
CA ILE A 437 -0.14 -22.72 10.97
C ILE A 437 -0.98 -23.64 11.86
N LYS A 438 -0.36 -24.24 12.89
CA LYS A 438 -1.06 -25.11 13.82
C LYS A 438 -2.21 -24.40 14.53
N LYS A 439 -2.01 -23.15 14.93
CA LYS A 439 -3.05 -22.33 15.59
C LYS A 439 -4.23 -22.05 14.64
N PHE A 440 -3.95 -21.75 13.37
CA PHE A 440 -4.98 -21.59 12.35
C PHE A 440 -5.81 -22.87 12.18
N GLU A 441 -5.15 -24.04 12.09
CA GLU A 441 -5.85 -25.33 11.98
C GLU A 441 -6.76 -25.64 13.18
N THR A 442 -6.43 -25.14 14.39
CA THR A 442 -7.22 -25.41 15.59
C THR A 442 -8.40 -24.47 15.80
N ASP A 443 -8.27 -23.20 15.44
CA ASP A 443 -9.26 -22.17 15.82
C ASP A 443 -10.40 -22.02 14.81
N ASP A 444 -10.14 -22.31 13.55
CA ASP A 444 -10.89 -21.65 12.47
C ASP A 444 -11.76 -22.59 11.60
N ILE A 445 -11.83 -23.89 11.95
CA ILE A 445 -12.70 -24.88 11.28
C ILE A 445 -14.19 -24.47 11.32
N GLY A 446 -14.62 -23.82 12.42
CA GLY A 446 -16.01 -23.40 12.60
C GLY A 446 -16.44 -22.25 11.69
N LEU A 447 -15.52 -21.34 11.35
CA LEU A 447 -15.80 -20.19 10.49
C LEU A 447 -16.03 -20.62 9.03
N LEU A 448 -15.25 -21.60 8.57
CA LEU A 448 -15.30 -22.07 7.17
C LEU A 448 -16.59 -22.82 6.83
N LYS A 449 -17.29 -23.40 7.81
CA LYS A 449 -18.60 -24.04 7.59
C LYS A 449 -19.60 -23.10 6.90
N TYR A 450 -19.51 -21.79 7.18
CA TYR A 450 -20.40 -20.77 6.62
C TYR A 450 -19.66 -19.78 5.70
N ALA A 451 -18.52 -20.20 5.13
CA ALA A 451 -17.68 -19.32 4.31
C ALA A 451 -18.44 -18.66 3.15
N LYS A 452 -19.24 -19.41 2.39
CA LYS A 452 -19.89 -18.86 1.19
C LYS A 452 -20.93 -17.78 1.52
N PRO A 453 -21.89 -17.97 2.44
CA PRO A 453 -22.78 -16.86 2.84
C PRO A 453 -22.04 -15.67 3.45
N LEU A 454 -21.02 -15.91 4.29
CA LEU A 454 -20.24 -14.83 4.92
C LEU A 454 -19.41 -14.04 3.90
N SER A 455 -18.88 -14.68 2.85
CA SER A 455 -18.14 -13.98 1.79
C SER A 455 -19.04 -13.11 0.91
N LEU A 456 -20.37 -13.32 0.95
CA LEU A 456 -21.37 -12.52 0.25
C LEU A 456 -22.01 -11.47 1.16
N MET A 457 -21.58 -11.35 2.42
CA MET A 457 -22.12 -10.36 3.34
C MET A 457 -21.97 -8.93 2.78
N GLY A 458 -23.02 -8.13 2.91
CA GLY A 458 -23.12 -6.78 2.32
C GLY A 458 -23.35 -6.75 0.81
N MET A 459 -23.46 -7.90 0.12
CA MET A 459 -23.94 -7.92 -1.27
C MET A 459 -25.47 -7.79 -1.30
N THR A 460 -26.00 -7.54 -2.49
CA THR A 460 -27.44 -7.50 -2.71
C THR A 460 -28.07 -8.85 -2.34
N VAL A 461 -29.14 -8.79 -1.56
CA VAL A 461 -29.98 -9.94 -1.23
C VAL A 461 -30.92 -10.18 -2.41
N MET A 462 -30.88 -11.36 -2.99
CA MET A 462 -31.87 -11.78 -3.97
C MET A 462 -33.16 -12.14 -3.23
N GLU A 463 -34.28 -11.55 -3.64
CA GLU A 463 -35.57 -11.80 -3.00
C GLU A 463 -36.36 -12.88 -3.76
N PRO A 464 -36.92 -13.87 -3.05
CA PRO A 464 -37.92 -14.75 -3.62
C PRO A 464 -39.18 -13.94 -3.96
N LYS A 465 -39.89 -14.34 -5.02
CA LYS A 465 -41.17 -13.74 -5.42
C LYS A 465 -42.27 -13.95 -4.37
N PHE A 466 -42.11 -14.99 -3.55
CA PHE A 466 -43.03 -15.43 -2.49
C PHE A 466 -42.26 -15.58 -1.16
N PRO A 467 -42.00 -14.47 -0.44
CA PRO A 467 -41.13 -14.49 0.73
C PRO A 467 -41.62 -15.35 1.90
N ASN A 468 -42.93 -15.40 2.13
CA ASN A 468 -43.50 -16.15 3.25
C ASN A 468 -43.32 -17.66 3.04
N GLU A 469 -43.54 -18.12 1.81
CA GLU A 469 -43.39 -19.51 1.39
C GLU A 469 -41.92 -19.95 1.44
N PHE A 470 -41.02 -19.11 0.95
CA PHE A 470 -39.57 -19.38 1.01
C PHE A 470 -39.06 -19.42 2.46
N ASN A 471 -39.44 -18.46 3.29
CA ASN A 471 -39.04 -18.44 4.70
C ASN A 471 -39.63 -19.63 5.48
N GLY A 472 -40.89 -19.98 5.22
CA GLY A 472 -41.50 -21.19 5.79
C GLY A 472 -40.76 -22.47 5.40
N PHE A 473 -40.26 -22.55 4.17
CA PHE A 473 -39.37 -23.63 3.73
C PHE A 473 -38.02 -23.60 4.47
N LEU A 474 -37.39 -22.44 4.63
CA LEU A 474 -36.12 -22.34 5.36
C LEU A 474 -36.23 -22.79 6.83
N GLU A 475 -37.38 -22.55 7.47
CA GLU A 475 -37.63 -22.94 8.86
C GLU A 475 -37.97 -24.43 9.03
N LYS A 476 -38.76 -24.99 8.11
CA LYS A 476 -39.39 -26.31 8.30
C LYS A 476 -38.87 -27.38 7.34
N GLY A 477 -38.21 -27.00 6.26
CA GLY A 477 -37.87 -27.87 5.15
C GLY A 477 -39.11 -28.44 4.46
N PHE A 478 -38.92 -29.54 3.73
CA PHE A 478 -40.01 -30.35 3.19
C PHE A 478 -40.27 -31.56 4.07
N SER A 479 -41.53 -31.84 4.36
CA SER A 479 -41.97 -33.07 5.01
C SER A 479 -42.43 -34.07 3.95
N LEU A 480 -41.51 -34.84 3.39
CA LEU A 480 -41.77 -35.82 2.32
C LEU A 480 -41.72 -37.26 2.83
N LYS A 481 -42.31 -38.18 2.06
CA LYS A 481 -42.36 -39.61 2.37
C LYS A 481 -41.07 -40.32 1.95
N GLU A 482 -40.63 -41.32 2.71
CA GLU A 482 -39.42 -42.10 2.42
C GLU A 482 -39.53 -42.96 1.15
N SER A 483 -40.76 -43.32 0.75
CA SER A 483 -41.04 -43.99 -0.51
C SER A 483 -41.96 -43.14 -1.39
N ALA A 484 -41.67 -43.09 -2.69
CA ALA A 484 -42.54 -42.42 -3.64
C ALA A 484 -43.93 -43.06 -3.72
N LYS A 485 -44.04 -44.37 -3.45
CA LYS A 485 -45.30 -45.14 -3.47
C LYS A 485 -46.32 -44.67 -2.42
N GLU A 486 -45.87 -43.96 -1.40
CA GLU A 486 -46.72 -43.41 -0.34
C GLU A 486 -47.37 -42.07 -0.71
N VAL A 487 -46.86 -41.39 -1.74
CA VAL A 487 -47.39 -40.09 -2.19
C VAL A 487 -48.63 -40.31 -3.05
N LYS A 488 -49.83 -40.05 -2.52
CA LYS A 488 -51.09 -40.43 -3.19
C LYS A 488 -51.74 -39.31 -3.99
N SER A 489 -51.35 -38.07 -3.75
CA SER A 489 -51.95 -36.90 -4.40
C SER A 489 -50.91 -35.89 -4.89
N TYR A 490 -51.28 -35.16 -5.93
CA TYR A 490 -50.45 -34.11 -6.54
C TYR A 490 -50.03 -33.01 -5.54
N ASP A 491 -50.93 -32.68 -4.59
CA ASP A 491 -50.73 -31.60 -3.62
C ASP A 491 -49.81 -32.03 -2.46
N GLU A 492 -49.50 -33.32 -2.31
CA GLU A 492 -48.47 -33.81 -1.36
C GLU A 492 -47.04 -33.49 -1.83
N ILE A 493 -46.83 -33.25 -3.13
CA ILE A 493 -45.56 -32.74 -3.63
C ILE A 493 -45.58 -31.20 -3.56
N PRO A 494 -44.63 -30.57 -2.85
CA PRO A 494 -44.54 -29.12 -2.73
C PRO A 494 -44.57 -28.40 -4.08
N ASN A 495 -45.15 -27.20 -4.10
CA ASN A 495 -45.08 -26.32 -5.26
C ASN A 495 -43.74 -25.54 -5.21
N LEU A 496 -42.78 -25.96 -6.01
CA LEU A 496 -41.46 -25.35 -6.13
C LEU A 496 -41.52 -23.96 -6.75
N SER A 497 -42.43 -23.68 -7.69
CA SER A 497 -42.54 -22.35 -8.32
C SER A 497 -43.03 -21.28 -7.34
N ARG A 498 -43.86 -21.66 -6.37
CA ARG A 498 -44.27 -20.81 -5.24
C ARG A 498 -43.20 -20.61 -4.18
N ILE A 499 -42.07 -21.31 -4.25
CA ILE A 499 -41.01 -21.23 -3.25
C ILE A 499 -39.78 -20.58 -3.86
N PHE A 500 -39.26 -21.16 -4.95
CA PHE A 500 -37.93 -20.86 -5.48
C PHE A 500 -37.91 -19.84 -6.61
N THR A 501 -39.05 -19.36 -7.12
CA THR A 501 -39.02 -18.28 -8.11
C THR A 501 -38.55 -16.97 -7.46
N ALA A 502 -37.62 -16.27 -8.11
CA ALA A 502 -36.93 -15.07 -7.61
C ALA A 502 -37.16 -13.85 -8.52
N ASN A 503 -37.04 -12.64 -7.94
CA ASN A 503 -37.14 -11.37 -8.68
C ASN A 503 -35.79 -11.00 -9.33
N VAL A 504 -35.46 -11.61 -10.47
CA VAL A 504 -34.17 -11.44 -11.15
C VAL A 504 -34.16 -10.40 -12.27
N GLU A 505 -35.30 -9.77 -12.56
CA GLU A 505 -35.53 -8.95 -13.76
C GLU A 505 -34.56 -7.78 -13.88
N ASP A 506 -34.20 -7.15 -12.75
CA ASP A 506 -33.28 -6.02 -12.71
C ASP A 506 -31.83 -6.41 -13.07
N PHE A 507 -31.48 -7.69 -12.95
CA PHE A 507 -30.11 -8.21 -13.09
C PHE A 507 -29.91 -9.13 -14.30
N SER A 508 -30.98 -9.81 -14.73
CA SER A 508 -30.93 -10.82 -15.79
C SER A 508 -30.35 -10.26 -17.09
N GLY A 509 -29.43 -11.00 -17.72
CA GLY A 509 -28.70 -10.57 -18.91
C GLY A 509 -27.62 -9.50 -18.69
N LYS A 510 -27.63 -8.79 -17.55
CA LYS A 510 -26.68 -7.72 -17.20
C LYS A 510 -25.63 -8.15 -16.16
N ARG A 511 -25.98 -9.10 -15.29
CA ARG A 511 -25.10 -9.66 -14.26
C ARG A 511 -25.17 -11.18 -14.26
N GLU A 512 -23.99 -11.76 -14.16
CA GLU A 512 -23.81 -13.15 -13.75
C GLU A 512 -23.00 -13.16 -12.45
N GLY A 513 -23.36 -14.03 -11.52
CA GLY A 513 -22.60 -14.23 -10.28
C GLY A 513 -23.46 -14.49 -9.05
N ASP A 514 -22.78 -14.52 -7.90
CA ASP A 514 -23.37 -14.79 -6.60
C ASP A 514 -24.08 -13.56 -6.00
N PHE A 515 -25.18 -13.82 -5.30
CA PHE A 515 -25.97 -12.92 -4.49
C PHE A 515 -26.22 -13.56 -3.12
N LEU A 516 -26.47 -12.73 -2.12
CA LEU A 516 -26.90 -13.23 -0.82
C LEU A 516 -28.35 -13.72 -0.93
N GLY A 517 -28.70 -14.79 -0.21
CA GLY A 517 -30.09 -15.26 -0.10
C GLY A 517 -30.65 -15.00 1.31
N PRO A 518 -31.98 -15.08 1.51
CA PRO A 518 -32.57 -15.01 2.84
C PRO A 518 -32.03 -16.10 3.78
N GLY A 519 -31.90 -15.76 5.06
CA GLY A 519 -31.32 -16.67 6.06
C GLY A 519 -29.84 -16.95 5.80
N ARG A 520 -29.44 -18.23 5.82
CA ARG A 520 -28.07 -18.68 5.51
C ARG A 520 -27.93 -19.23 4.08
N SER A 521 -28.87 -18.90 3.20
CA SER A 521 -28.84 -19.33 1.80
C SER A 521 -28.01 -18.38 0.93
N TYR A 522 -27.64 -18.83 -0.26
CA TYR A 522 -27.06 -17.98 -1.29
C TYR A 522 -27.66 -18.31 -2.66
N PHE A 523 -27.43 -17.40 -3.62
CA PHE A 523 -28.09 -17.42 -4.92
C PHE A 523 -27.07 -17.18 -6.03
N TYR A 524 -27.09 -17.97 -7.09
CA TYR A 524 -26.27 -17.71 -8.28
C TYR A 524 -27.16 -17.45 -9.49
N LEU A 525 -26.92 -16.33 -10.19
CA LEU A 525 -27.58 -15.98 -11.44
C LEU A 525 -26.63 -16.21 -12.61
N TRP A 526 -27.05 -16.96 -13.63
CA TRP A 526 -26.32 -17.06 -14.89
C TRP A 526 -26.77 -15.99 -15.88
N LYS A 527 -25.88 -15.59 -16.79
CA LYS A 527 -26.18 -14.57 -17.82
C LYS A 527 -27.37 -14.95 -18.71
N LYS A 528 -27.63 -16.24 -18.90
CA LYS A 528 -28.76 -16.78 -19.68
C LYS A 528 -30.10 -16.74 -18.93
N GLY A 529 -30.14 -16.25 -17.69
CA GLY A 529 -31.36 -16.04 -16.91
C GLY A 529 -31.79 -17.24 -16.05
N ASN A 530 -31.16 -18.40 -16.18
CA ASN A 530 -31.29 -19.46 -15.19
C ASN A 530 -30.59 -19.05 -13.88
N TYR A 531 -31.05 -19.61 -12.76
CA TYR A 531 -30.48 -19.31 -11.44
C TYR A 531 -30.62 -20.49 -10.48
N ARG A 532 -29.86 -20.46 -9.39
CA ARG A 532 -29.85 -21.52 -8.37
C ARG A 532 -29.85 -20.94 -6.98
N TRP A 533 -30.75 -21.44 -6.14
CA TRP A 533 -30.70 -21.26 -4.70
C TRP A 533 -29.89 -22.38 -4.06
N TYR A 534 -29.16 -22.04 -3.01
CA TYR A 534 -28.34 -22.97 -2.25
C TYR A 534 -28.59 -22.79 -0.76
N GLY A 535 -28.65 -23.89 -0.02
CA GLY A 535 -28.63 -23.88 1.44
C GLY A 535 -27.89 -25.08 2.02
N GLU A 536 -27.99 -25.28 3.33
CA GLU A 536 -27.32 -26.39 4.02
C GLU A 536 -27.95 -27.72 3.58
N GLY A 537 -27.23 -28.49 2.76
CA GLY A 537 -27.65 -29.81 2.30
C GLY A 537 -28.69 -29.83 1.18
N TRP A 538 -28.96 -28.69 0.53
CA TRP A 538 -29.91 -28.60 -0.59
C TRP A 538 -29.54 -27.55 -1.65
N GLU A 539 -30.04 -27.77 -2.87
CA GLU A 539 -30.01 -26.78 -3.95
C GLU A 539 -31.32 -26.79 -4.77
N ALA A 540 -31.71 -25.64 -5.31
CA ALA A 540 -32.87 -25.52 -6.20
C ALA A 540 -32.50 -24.76 -7.47
N ASN A 541 -32.44 -25.46 -8.58
CA ASN A 541 -32.16 -24.92 -9.91
C ASN A 541 -33.45 -24.46 -10.58
N VAL A 542 -33.50 -23.21 -11.06
CA VAL A 542 -34.59 -22.67 -11.86
C VAL A 542 -34.07 -22.41 -13.28
N PHE A 543 -34.64 -23.12 -14.25
CA PHE A 543 -34.31 -23.01 -15.66
C PHE A 543 -35.25 -22.03 -16.39
N PRO A 544 -34.86 -21.53 -17.58
CA PRO A 544 -35.75 -20.73 -18.40
C PRO A 544 -36.99 -21.54 -18.76
N GLY A 545 -38.18 -20.92 -18.71
CA GLY A 545 -39.45 -21.64 -18.78
C GLY A 545 -39.91 -22.23 -17.44
N ASN A 546 -39.39 -21.76 -16.30
CA ASN A 546 -39.86 -22.15 -14.95
C ASN A 546 -39.81 -23.65 -14.64
N GLN A 547 -38.98 -24.44 -15.32
CA GLN A 547 -38.64 -25.76 -14.82
C GLN A 547 -37.75 -25.62 -13.58
N ILE A 548 -38.12 -26.27 -12.48
CA ILE A 548 -37.39 -26.20 -11.21
C ILE A 548 -36.97 -27.60 -10.80
N VAL A 549 -35.69 -27.76 -10.47
CA VAL A 549 -35.11 -29.01 -9.95
C VAL A 549 -34.58 -28.72 -8.55
N TYR A 550 -35.27 -29.25 -7.54
CA TYR A 550 -34.82 -29.25 -6.15
C TYR A 550 -34.10 -30.55 -5.83
N ARG A 551 -32.92 -30.45 -5.22
CA ARG A 551 -32.15 -31.58 -4.70
C ARG A 551 -31.93 -31.38 -3.21
N GLY A 552 -32.49 -32.28 -2.41
CA GLY A 552 -32.14 -32.44 -1.00
C GLY A 552 -31.00 -33.45 -0.83
N SER A 553 -30.65 -33.78 0.41
CA SER A 553 -29.52 -34.67 0.70
C SER A 553 -29.68 -36.09 0.12
N ASN A 554 -30.91 -36.57 -0.02
CA ASN A 554 -31.22 -37.92 -0.51
C ASN A 554 -32.47 -37.99 -1.39
N PHE A 555 -33.09 -36.86 -1.77
CA PHE A 555 -34.30 -36.86 -2.59
C PHE A 555 -34.27 -35.74 -3.63
N THR A 556 -35.08 -35.87 -4.68
CA THR A 556 -35.22 -34.86 -5.74
C THR A 556 -36.69 -34.56 -6.01
N ILE A 557 -37.02 -33.28 -6.20
CA ILE A 557 -38.32 -32.84 -6.73
C ILE A 557 -38.06 -32.10 -8.04
N VAL A 558 -38.86 -32.40 -9.06
CA VAL A 558 -38.87 -31.65 -10.32
C VAL A 558 -40.26 -31.09 -10.56
N GLU A 559 -40.36 -29.80 -10.85
CA GLU A 559 -41.58 -29.14 -11.32
C GLU A 559 -41.31 -28.56 -12.71
N TRP A 560 -42.22 -28.79 -13.67
CA TRP A 560 -42.15 -28.22 -15.01
C TRP A 560 -43.16 -27.08 -15.17
N GLU A 561 -42.95 -26.25 -16.20
CA GLU A 561 -43.80 -25.09 -16.52
C GLU A 561 -45.30 -25.40 -16.57
N ASN A 562 -45.64 -26.56 -17.13
CA ASN A 562 -47.02 -27.01 -17.31
C ASN A 562 -47.67 -27.54 -16.02
N GLY A 563 -47.00 -27.42 -14.87
CA GLY A 563 -47.47 -27.92 -13.59
C GLY A 563 -47.23 -29.41 -13.38
N LYS A 564 -46.54 -30.11 -14.29
CA LYS A 564 -46.11 -31.50 -14.01
C LYS A 564 -45.17 -31.51 -12.80
N LYS A 565 -45.28 -32.52 -11.94
CA LYS A 565 -44.41 -32.72 -10.78
C LYS A 565 -43.83 -34.14 -10.72
N GLN A 566 -42.59 -34.27 -10.31
CA GLN A 566 -41.93 -35.53 -10.02
C GLN A 566 -41.30 -35.49 -8.64
N TYR A 567 -41.43 -36.59 -7.90
CA TYR A 567 -40.68 -36.85 -6.67
C TYR A 567 -39.87 -38.13 -6.83
N VAL A 568 -38.57 -38.06 -6.57
CA VAL A 568 -37.67 -39.19 -6.47
C VAL A 568 -37.29 -39.32 -5.00
N ALA A 569 -37.71 -40.42 -4.39
CA ALA A 569 -37.59 -40.65 -2.96
C ALA A 569 -36.20 -41.19 -2.57
N PRO A 570 -35.83 -41.16 -1.28
CA PRO A 570 -34.57 -41.71 -0.78
C PRO A 570 -34.28 -43.16 -1.15
N ASN A 571 -35.33 -43.97 -1.28
CA ASN A 571 -35.22 -45.37 -1.64
C ASN A 571 -34.99 -45.62 -3.14
N GLY A 572 -34.98 -44.57 -3.98
CA GLY A 572 -34.78 -44.65 -5.43
C GLY A 572 -36.08 -44.64 -6.25
N ASP A 573 -37.20 -45.06 -5.65
CA ASP A 573 -38.50 -45.07 -6.31
C ASP A 573 -38.90 -43.63 -6.71
N SER A 574 -39.69 -43.50 -7.77
CA SER A 574 -40.22 -42.20 -8.17
C SER A 574 -41.69 -42.20 -8.52
N VAL A 575 -42.33 -41.04 -8.37
CA VAL A 575 -43.69 -40.79 -8.81
C VAL A 575 -43.71 -39.52 -9.65
N ILE A 576 -44.41 -39.57 -10.77
CA ILE A 576 -44.63 -38.44 -11.67
C ILE A 576 -46.13 -38.18 -11.74
N PHE A 577 -46.54 -36.98 -11.38
CA PHE A 577 -47.88 -36.47 -11.63
C PHE A 577 -47.86 -35.57 -12.87
N GLN A 578 -48.57 -35.96 -13.93
CA GLN A 578 -48.71 -35.13 -15.13
C GLN A 578 -49.65 -33.94 -14.88
N ASN A 579 -50.64 -34.13 -14.00
CA ASN A 579 -51.58 -33.13 -13.48
C ASN A 579 -52.21 -33.68 -12.17
N LYS A 580 -53.28 -33.06 -11.67
CA LYS A 580 -53.95 -33.50 -10.43
C LYS A 580 -54.61 -34.89 -10.52
N GLU A 581 -54.89 -35.38 -11.73
CA GLU A 581 -55.69 -36.59 -11.98
C GLU A 581 -54.84 -37.78 -12.40
N THR A 582 -53.66 -37.55 -12.97
CA THR A 582 -52.83 -38.60 -13.59
C THR A 582 -51.46 -38.70 -12.91
N MET A 583 -51.14 -39.91 -12.43
CA MET A 583 -49.85 -40.24 -11.83
C MET A 583 -49.28 -41.55 -12.36
N GLN A 584 -47.94 -41.66 -12.33
CA GLN A 584 -47.20 -42.84 -12.74
C GLN A 584 -46.06 -43.08 -11.75
N TYR A 585 -45.91 -44.33 -11.29
CA TYR A 585 -44.79 -44.76 -10.45
C TYR A 585 -43.70 -45.44 -11.29
N SER A 586 -42.45 -45.33 -10.84
CA SER A 586 -41.30 -46.09 -11.33
C SER A 586 -40.55 -46.65 -10.13
N ASP A 587 -40.07 -47.88 -10.28
CA ASP A 587 -39.03 -48.46 -9.43
C ASP A 587 -37.64 -47.92 -9.83
#